data_AF-A0A519CRP8-F1
#
_entry.id   AF-A0A519CRP8-F1
#
_cell.length_a   1.000
_cell.length_b   1.000
_cell.length_c   1.000
_cell.angle_alpha   90.00
_cell.angle_beta   90.00
_cell.angle_gamma   90.00
#
_symmetry.space_group_name_H-M   'P 1'
#
loop_
_entity.id
_entity.type
_entity.pdbx_description
1 polymer ?
#
loop_
_entity_poly.entity_id
_entity_poly.type
_entity_poly.pdbx_seq_one_letter_code
_entity_poly.pdbx_strand_id
1 'polypeptide(L)'
;MSDDDSELQRLQAKRLAEMQKNISSREIVEDALEPTKEKIVNPRDALIKQLGFRGLEVLTNAESQFPNETKMIIDKLHELIKTGEITEILDGGKLLGLFRSIGLSVRMDTKINIQQDGKFVSLTDKLSNTSNDDDVE
;
A
#
# COMPACT_ATOMS: atom_id res chain seq x y z
N MET A 1 64.24 -20.27 -6.46
CA MET A 1 63.22 -19.60 -5.63
C MET A 1 62.49 -18.58 -6.51
N SER A 2 61.63 -19.02 -7.43
CA SER A 2 60.96 -18.10 -8.39
C SER A 2 59.59 -18.58 -8.90
N ASP A 3 59.14 -19.78 -8.53
CA ASP A 3 57.85 -20.31 -9.00
C ASP A 3 56.73 -20.09 -7.96
N ASP A 4 57.05 -20.20 -6.66
CA ASP A 4 56.10 -19.98 -5.57
C ASP A 4 55.48 -18.57 -5.59
N ASP A 5 56.27 -17.55 -5.94
CA ASP A 5 55.82 -16.15 -5.93
C ASP A 5 54.86 -15.84 -7.12
N SER A 6 55.02 -16.56 -8.23
CA SER A 6 54.12 -16.46 -9.39
C SER A 6 52.77 -17.12 -9.12
N GLU A 7 52.77 -18.27 -8.44
CA GLU A 7 51.53 -18.94 -8.03
C GLU A 7 50.75 -18.11 -7.00
N LEU A 8 51.45 -17.48 -6.05
CA LEU A 8 50.85 -16.59 -5.06
C LEU A 8 50.19 -15.36 -5.71
N GLN A 9 50.85 -14.73 -6.69
CA GLN A 9 50.24 -13.62 -7.44
C GLN A 9 49.00 -14.07 -8.21
N ARG A 10 49.02 -15.26 -8.81
CA ARG A 10 47.87 -15.78 -9.55
C ARG A 10 46.68 -16.08 -8.63
N LEU A 11 46.94 -16.60 -7.44
CA LEU A 11 45.92 -16.83 -6.41
C LEU A 11 45.32 -15.51 -5.90
N GLN A 12 46.14 -14.49 -5.69
CA GLN A 12 45.69 -13.17 -5.25
C GLN A 12 44.82 -12.48 -6.32
N ALA A 13 45.24 -12.52 -7.59
CA ALA A 13 44.48 -11.98 -8.71
C ALA A 13 43.12 -12.68 -8.86
N LYS A 14 43.07 -14.01 -8.71
CA LYS A 14 41.81 -14.78 -8.76
C LYS A 14 40.86 -14.36 -7.64
N ARG A 15 41.36 -14.16 -6.42
CA ARG A 15 40.55 -13.77 -5.26
C ARG A 15 40.04 -12.33 -5.35
N LEU A 16 40.85 -11.42 -5.90
CA LEU A 16 40.43 -10.04 -6.19
C LEU A 16 39.31 -10.00 -7.24
N ALA A 17 39.43 -10.78 -8.32
CA ALA A 17 38.38 -10.87 -9.33
C ALA A 17 37.07 -11.46 -8.77
N GLU A 18 37.16 -12.44 -7.88
CA GLU A 18 35.99 -13.03 -7.22
C GLU A 18 35.32 -12.05 -6.25
N MET A 19 36.09 -11.26 -5.50
CA MET A 19 35.54 -10.16 -4.68
C MET A 19 34.87 -9.09 -5.54
N GLN A 20 35.50 -8.66 -6.63
CA GLN A 20 34.91 -7.67 -7.56
C GLN A 20 33.60 -8.18 -8.17
N LYS A 21 33.52 -9.46 -8.55
CA LYS A 21 32.28 -10.08 -9.08
C LYS A 21 31.18 -10.16 -8.03
N ASN A 22 31.52 -10.41 -6.76
CA ASN A 22 30.57 -10.43 -5.66
C ASN A 22 30.07 -9.03 -5.27
N ILE A 23 30.91 -8.00 -5.43
CA ILE A 23 30.53 -6.59 -5.24
C ILE A 23 29.62 -6.15 -6.39
N SER A 24 29.99 -6.42 -7.64
CA SER A 24 29.17 -6.03 -8.80
C SER A 24 27.82 -6.76 -8.84
N SER A 25 27.75 -8.03 -8.44
CA SER A 25 26.46 -8.73 -8.32
C SER A 25 25.56 -8.20 -7.21
N ARG A 26 26.12 -7.59 -6.16
CA ARG A 26 25.33 -6.84 -5.17
C ARG A 26 24.95 -5.46 -5.66
N GLU A 27 25.84 -4.76 -6.35
CA GLU A 27 25.49 -3.50 -7.03
C GLU A 27 24.40 -3.72 -8.07
N ILE A 28 24.34 -4.83 -8.81
CA ILE A 28 23.22 -5.10 -9.75
C ILE A 28 21.87 -5.32 -9.02
N VAL A 29 21.89 -5.74 -7.75
CA VAL A 29 20.69 -5.91 -6.92
C VAL A 29 20.33 -4.61 -6.18
N GLU A 30 21.31 -3.78 -5.83
CA GLU A 30 21.12 -2.47 -5.18
C GLU A 30 20.87 -1.34 -6.20
N ASP A 31 21.37 -1.44 -7.43
CA ASP A 31 21.13 -0.52 -8.56
C ASP A 31 19.81 -0.86 -9.29
N ALA A 32 19.13 -1.94 -8.88
CA ALA A 32 17.69 -2.10 -9.11
C ALA A 32 16.83 -1.16 -8.21
N LEU A 33 17.47 -0.38 -7.33
CA LEU A 33 16.84 0.61 -6.47
C LEU A 33 17.22 2.07 -6.79
N GLU A 34 17.90 2.36 -7.91
CA GLU A 34 18.03 3.74 -8.40
C GLU A 34 16.99 4.14 -9.48
N PRO A 35 16.55 5.41 -9.47
CA PRO A 35 15.21 5.82 -9.88
C PRO A 35 15.23 6.42 -11.29
N THR A 36 15.37 5.61 -12.33
CA THR A 36 15.37 6.12 -13.70
C THR A 36 14.67 5.18 -14.68
N LYS A 37 13.36 5.10 -14.54
CA LYS A 37 12.51 5.12 -15.73
C LYS A 37 11.53 6.24 -15.49
N GLU A 38 11.38 7.11 -16.47
CA GLU A 38 10.10 7.76 -16.77
C GLU A 38 9.08 6.62 -16.96
N LYS A 39 8.71 5.94 -15.87
CA LYS A 39 7.62 4.99 -15.85
C LYS A 39 6.45 5.87 -16.21
N ILE A 40 5.80 5.56 -17.32
CA ILE A 40 4.43 5.97 -17.58
C ILE A 40 3.71 5.77 -16.26
N VAL A 41 3.52 6.86 -15.51
CA VAL A 41 3.08 6.75 -14.13
C VAL A 41 1.65 6.30 -14.26
N ASN A 42 1.41 5.02 -13.96
CA ASN A 42 0.07 4.48 -14.01
C ASN A 42 -0.80 5.38 -13.11
N PRO A 43 -1.93 5.90 -13.59
CA PRO A 43 -2.79 6.78 -12.80
C PRO A 43 -3.06 6.25 -11.40
N ARG A 44 -3.22 4.93 -11.29
CA ARG A 44 -3.36 4.20 -10.03
C ARG A 44 -2.15 4.35 -9.11
N ASP A 45 -0.94 4.15 -9.62
CA ASP A 45 0.30 4.19 -8.81
C ASP A 45 0.57 5.58 -8.25
N ALA A 46 0.24 6.63 -9.01
CA ALA A 46 0.27 8.00 -8.51
C ALA A 46 -0.74 8.21 -7.39
N LEU A 47 -1.96 7.69 -7.54
CA LEU A 47 -2.98 7.78 -6.50
C LEU A 47 -2.54 7.10 -5.21
N ILE A 48 -1.99 5.88 -5.31
CA ILE A 48 -1.58 5.08 -4.15
C ILE A 48 -0.59 5.85 -3.25
N LYS A 49 0.30 6.65 -3.85
CA LYS A 49 1.25 7.48 -3.10
C LYS A 49 0.58 8.58 -2.27
N GLN A 50 -0.60 9.03 -2.69
CA GLN A 50 -1.37 10.08 -2.03
C GLN A 50 -2.42 9.52 -1.06
N LEU A 51 -2.64 8.19 -1.03
CA LEU A 51 -3.62 7.56 -0.17
C LEU A 51 -3.14 7.52 1.29
N GLY A 52 -4.06 7.85 2.20
CA GLY A 52 -3.85 7.80 3.65
C GLY A 52 -4.34 6.50 4.28
N PHE A 53 -4.64 6.57 5.58
CA PHE A 53 -5.15 5.45 6.37
C PHE A 53 -6.34 4.76 5.69
N ARG A 54 -6.22 3.45 5.47
CA ARG A 54 -7.20 2.58 4.78
C ARG A 54 -7.60 3.01 3.35
N GLY A 55 -6.91 3.97 2.74
CA GLY A 55 -7.24 4.43 1.38
C GLY A 55 -7.11 3.30 0.34
N LEU A 56 -6.06 2.48 0.45
CA LEU A 56 -5.83 1.36 -0.46
C LEU A 56 -6.93 0.29 -0.37
N GLU A 57 -7.41 0.00 0.84
CA GLU A 57 -8.50 -0.96 1.08
C GLU A 57 -9.79 -0.48 0.38
N VAL A 58 -10.13 0.79 0.58
CA VAL A 58 -11.31 1.41 -0.05
C VAL A 58 -11.19 1.42 -1.56
N LEU A 59 -10.03 1.79 -2.10
CA LEU A 59 -9.80 1.80 -3.55
C LEU A 59 -9.92 0.40 -4.15
N THR A 60 -9.33 -0.61 -3.51
CA THR A 60 -9.39 -2.00 -3.98
C THR A 60 -10.81 -2.53 -3.95
N ASN A 61 -11.58 -2.23 -2.89
CA ASN A 61 -12.99 -2.63 -2.81
C ASN A 61 -13.84 -1.92 -3.86
N ALA A 62 -13.57 -0.64 -4.14
CA ALA A 62 -14.25 0.11 -5.19
C ALA A 62 -13.96 -0.48 -6.57
N GLU A 63 -12.70 -0.80 -6.88
CA GLU A 63 -12.32 -1.45 -8.14
C GLU A 63 -12.98 -2.81 -8.32
N SER A 64 -13.14 -3.58 -7.23
CA SER A 64 -13.78 -4.89 -7.29
C SER A 64 -15.31 -4.80 -7.45
N GLN A 65 -15.95 -3.81 -6.82
CA GLN A 65 -17.42 -3.69 -6.81
C GLN A 65 -17.95 -2.85 -7.98
N PHE A 66 -17.19 -1.84 -8.42
CA PHE A 66 -17.55 -0.85 -9.45
C PHE A 66 -16.38 -0.61 -10.41
N PRO A 67 -15.97 -1.60 -11.22
CA PRO A 67 -14.72 -1.54 -11.98
C PRO A 67 -14.68 -0.42 -13.04
N ASN A 68 -15.80 -0.17 -13.72
CA ASN A 68 -15.84 0.81 -14.81
C ASN A 68 -15.83 2.24 -14.27
N GLU A 69 -16.65 2.48 -13.25
CA GLU A 69 -16.81 3.77 -12.61
C GLU A 69 -15.55 4.15 -11.84
N THR A 70 -14.98 3.20 -11.10
CA THR A 70 -13.74 3.42 -10.33
C THR A 70 -12.57 3.75 -11.25
N LYS A 71 -12.47 3.12 -12.42
CA LYS A 71 -11.44 3.46 -13.40
C LYS A 71 -11.50 4.93 -13.84
N MET A 72 -12.68 5.42 -14.18
CA MET A 72 -12.87 6.83 -14.55
C MET A 72 -12.51 7.78 -13.39
N ILE A 73 -12.85 7.39 -12.15
CA ILE A 73 -12.55 8.19 -10.95
C ILE A 73 -11.04 8.21 -10.68
N ILE A 74 -10.33 7.09 -10.85
CA ILE A 74 -8.87 7.03 -10.72
C ILE A 74 -8.21 7.98 -11.71
N ASP A 75 -8.63 7.95 -12.98
CA ASP A 75 -8.06 8.82 -14.01
C ASP A 75 -8.29 10.31 -13.67
N LYS A 76 -9.48 10.65 -13.17
CA LYS A 76 -9.80 12.03 -12.75
C LYS A 76 -9.06 12.47 -11.50
N LEU A 77 -8.98 11.62 -10.46
CA LEU A 77 -8.20 11.93 -9.27
C LEU A 77 -6.71 12.06 -9.60
N HIS A 78 -6.18 11.26 -10.53
CA HIS A 78 -4.81 11.39 -11.00
C HIS A 78 -4.56 12.73 -11.69
N GLU A 79 -5.50 13.17 -12.55
CA GLU A 79 -5.46 14.48 -13.19
C GLU A 79 -5.39 15.61 -12.15
N LEU A 80 -6.28 15.58 -11.13
CA LEU A 80 -6.33 16.59 -10.06
C LEU A 80 -5.09 16.60 -9.15
N ILE A 81 -4.48 15.44 -8.90
CA ILE A 81 -3.22 15.33 -8.17
C ILE A 81 -2.08 15.93 -9.02
N LYS A 82 -2.09 15.67 -10.32
CA LYS A 82 -1.07 16.17 -11.25
C LYS A 82 -1.15 17.69 -11.45
N THR A 83 -2.36 18.26 -11.47
CA THR A 83 -2.55 19.73 -11.54
C THR A 83 -2.22 20.42 -10.22
N GLY A 84 -2.12 19.68 -9.12
CA GLY A 84 -1.85 20.22 -7.79
C GLY A 84 -3.09 20.81 -7.11
N GLU A 85 -4.29 20.54 -7.64
CA GLU A 85 -5.55 20.90 -6.97
C GLU A 85 -5.76 20.07 -5.70
N ILE A 86 -5.31 18.82 -5.72
CA ILE A 86 -5.31 17.93 -4.55
C ILE A 86 -3.86 17.73 -4.11
N THR A 87 -3.47 18.43 -3.05
CA THR A 87 -2.16 18.27 -2.39
C THR A 87 -2.25 17.50 -1.06
N GLU A 88 -3.47 17.35 -0.53
CA GLU A 88 -3.70 16.66 0.73
C GLU A 88 -3.69 15.14 0.59
N ILE A 89 -3.38 14.45 1.69
CA ILE A 89 -3.52 13.00 1.81
C ILE A 89 -5.01 12.63 1.71
N LEU A 90 -5.31 11.67 0.85
CA LEU A 90 -6.65 11.14 0.63
C LEU A 90 -6.84 9.85 1.45
N ASP A 91 -7.35 9.99 2.67
CA ASP A 91 -7.65 8.84 3.52
C ASP A 91 -8.84 8.02 3.01
N GLY A 92 -9.02 6.84 3.59
CA GLY A 92 -10.15 5.95 3.26
C GLY A 92 -11.50 6.60 3.54
N GLY A 93 -11.59 7.46 4.56
CA GLY A 93 -12.80 8.21 4.90
C GLY A 93 -13.23 9.19 3.81
N LYS A 94 -12.30 10.07 3.36
CA LYS A 94 -12.54 11.00 2.25
C LYS A 94 -12.86 10.25 0.96
N LEU A 95 -12.15 9.17 0.66
CA LEU A 95 -12.37 8.37 -0.55
C LEU A 95 -13.76 7.69 -0.55
N LEU A 96 -14.17 7.10 0.59
CA LEU A 96 -15.53 6.59 0.78
C LEU A 96 -16.59 7.69 0.66
N GLY A 97 -16.32 8.86 1.22
CA GLY A 97 -17.20 10.02 1.12
C GLY A 97 -17.41 10.47 -0.33
N LEU A 98 -16.34 10.51 -1.11
CA LEU A 98 -16.39 10.79 -2.55
C LEU A 98 -17.23 9.75 -3.29
N PHE A 99 -16.97 8.45 -3.10
CA PHE A 99 -17.76 7.41 -3.76
C PHE A 99 -19.25 7.52 -3.40
N ARG A 100 -19.58 7.79 -2.14
CA ARG A 100 -20.97 7.98 -1.70
C ARG A 100 -21.62 9.22 -2.32
N SER A 101 -20.90 10.33 -2.45
CA SER A 101 -21.45 11.58 -3.00
C SER A 101 -21.82 11.46 -4.48
N ILE A 102 -21.13 10.61 -5.22
CA ILE A 102 -21.42 10.29 -6.63
C ILE A 102 -22.36 9.08 -6.79
N GLY A 103 -22.87 8.51 -5.69
CA GLY A 103 -23.85 7.42 -5.71
C GLY A 103 -23.27 6.01 -5.73
N LEU A 104 -21.96 5.84 -5.59
CA LEU A 104 -21.30 4.53 -5.49
C LEU A 104 -21.25 4.05 -4.03
N SER A 105 -22.05 3.04 -3.72
CA SER A 105 -22.11 2.44 -2.39
C SER A 105 -21.03 1.36 -2.24
N VAL A 106 -19.78 1.78 -2.04
CA VAL A 106 -18.66 0.86 -1.79
C VAL A 106 -18.80 0.23 -0.40
N ARG A 107 -18.97 -1.10 -0.38
CA ARG A 107 -19.07 -1.88 0.85
C ARG A 107 -17.69 -2.17 1.43
N MET A 108 -17.59 -2.04 2.75
CA MET A 108 -16.37 -2.31 3.52
C MET A 108 -16.67 -3.32 4.61
N ASP A 109 -15.73 -4.23 4.89
CA ASP A 109 -15.81 -5.15 6.02
C ASP A 109 -15.44 -4.43 7.31
N THR A 110 -16.39 -3.64 7.83
CA THR A 110 -16.20 -2.84 9.04
C THR A 110 -16.72 -3.56 10.26
N LYS A 111 -15.89 -3.69 11.31
CA LYS A 111 -16.30 -4.16 12.63
C LYS A 111 -16.24 -3.00 13.61
N ILE A 112 -17.34 -2.75 14.32
CA ILE A 112 -17.43 -1.72 15.35
C ILE A 112 -17.40 -2.41 16.71
N ASN A 113 -16.41 -2.06 17.53
CA ASN A 113 -16.29 -2.53 18.90
C ASN A 113 -16.44 -1.34 19.85
N ILE A 114 -17.15 -1.54 20.95
CA ILE A 114 -17.38 -0.55 22.00
C ILE A 114 -16.65 -1.03 23.25
N GLN A 115 -15.96 -0.11 23.94
CA GLN A 115 -15.40 -0.40 25.25
C GLN A 115 -16.48 -0.22 26.31
N GLN A 116 -16.79 -1.29 27.04
CA GLN A 116 -17.70 -1.28 28.17
C GLN A 116 -16.99 -1.94 29.36
N ASP A 117 -16.92 -1.24 30.50
CA ASP A 117 -16.35 -1.77 31.75
C ASP A 117 -14.94 -2.37 31.57
N GLY A 118 -14.13 -1.74 30.70
CA GLY A 118 -12.76 -2.17 30.39
C GLY A 118 -12.65 -3.31 29.37
N LYS A 119 -13.75 -3.88 28.87
CA LYS A 119 -13.77 -4.93 27.84
C LYS A 119 -14.27 -4.39 26.49
N PHE A 120 -13.75 -4.91 25.40
CA PHE A 120 -14.27 -4.61 24.05
C PHE A 120 -15.36 -5.61 23.68
N VAL A 121 -16.56 -5.10 23.40
CA VAL A 121 -17.73 -5.88 22.96
C VAL A 121 -18.14 -5.38 21.57
N SER A 122 -18.62 -6.26 20.70
CA SER A 122 -19.12 -5.80 19.40
C SER A 122 -20.37 -4.94 19.57
N LEU A 123 -20.50 -3.88 18.76
CA LEU A 123 -21.73 -3.07 18.73
C LEU A 123 -22.96 -3.93 18.42
N THR A 124 -22.83 -4.93 17.54
CA THR A 124 -23.91 -5.84 17.20
C THR A 124 -24.42 -6.58 18.43
N ASP A 125 -23.51 -7.18 19.21
CA ASP A 125 -23.84 -7.89 20.45
C ASP A 125 -24.50 -6.97 21.47
N LYS A 126 -24.05 -5.71 21.54
CA LYS A 126 -24.60 -4.71 22.46
C LYS A 126 -26.04 -4.32 22.09
N LEU A 127 -26.33 -4.15 20.80
CA LEU A 127 -27.66 -3.78 20.31
C LEU A 127 -28.65 -4.96 20.31
N SER A 128 -28.17 -6.19 20.16
CA SER A 128 -29.06 -7.37 20.19
C SER A 128 -29.55 -7.72 21.60
N ASN A 129 -28.77 -7.41 22.64
CA ASN A 129 -29.08 -7.82 24.02
C ASN A 129 -30.07 -6.93 24.77
N THR A 130 -30.52 -5.80 24.22
CA THR A 130 -31.42 -4.86 24.94
C THR A 130 -32.89 -5.32 24.97
N SER A 131 -33.21 -6.53 24.54
CA SER A 131 -34.59 -7.04 24.44
C SER A 131 -34.97 -8.10 25.47
N ASN A 132 -34.07 -8.45 26.41
CA ASN A 132 -34.28 -9.56 27.35
C ASN A 132 -34.23 -9.17 28.85
N ASP A 133 -34.29 -7.88 29.21
CA ASP A 133 -34.09 -7.44 30.61
C ASP A 133 -35.33 -6.79 31.26
N ASP A 134 -36.53 -6.92 30.66
CA ASP A 134 -37.78 -6.39 31.23
C ASP A 134 -38.69 -7.46 31.88
N ASP A 135 -38.24 -8.71 32.03
CA ASP A 135 -39.04 -9.76 32.67
C ASP A 135 -38.27 -10.46 33.82
N VAL A 136 -38.09 -9.78 34.96
CA VAL A 136 -38.02 -10.47 36.26
C VAL A 136 -38.66 -9.60 37.35
N GLU A 137 -39.74 -10.12 37.93
CA GLU A 137 -40.44 -9.68 39.15
C GLU A 137 -39.52 -9.46 40.36
#